data_AF-A0A7C5TK57-F1
#
_entry.id   AF-A0A7C5TK57-F1
#
_cell.length_a   1.000
_cell.length_b   1.000
_cell.length_c   1.000
_cell.angle_alpha   90.00
_cell.angle_beta   90.00
_cell.angle_gamma   90.00
#
_symmetry.space_group_name_H-M   'P 1'
#
loop_
_entity.id
_entity.type
_entity.pdbx_description
1 polymer ?
#
loop_
_entity_poly.entity_id
_entity_poly.type
_entity_poly.pdbx_seq_one_letter_code
_entity_poly.pdbx_strand_id
1 'polypeptide(L)'
;MYLRRRMPRYILRVCMPARDWHRVSDFVSDIRNSRTIKRMVTRMFPNRPDLDALEVVLLIECSKSYMLEIEKELASRISGTIGFFVIYPLNDYSSI
;
A
#
# COMPACT_ATOMS: atom_id res chain seq x y z
N MET A 1 26.41 -8.64 -23.06
CA MET A 1 24.96 -8.81 -22.83
C MET A 1 24.64 -8.17 -21.48
N TYR A 2 24.19 -6.92 -21.45
CA TYR A 2 23.92 -6.22 -20.19
C TYR A 2 22.63 -6.78 -19.58
N LEU A 3 22.74 -7.43 -18.43
CA LEU A 3 21.58 -7.76 -17.59
C LEU A 3 20.91 -6.44 -17.21
N ARG A 4 19.73 -6.15 -17.78
CA ARG A 4 18.86 -5.05 -17.32
C ARG A 4 18.58 -5.31 -15.85
N ARG A 5 19.24 -4.55 -14.97
CA ARG A 5 19.00 -4.61 -13.52
C ARG A 5 17.54 -4.18 -13.31
N ARG A 6 16.64 -5.14 -13.06
CA ARG A 6 15.24 -4.85 -12.81
C ARG A 6 15.13 -3.99 -11.55
N MET A 7 14.27 -2.97 -11.59
CA MET A 7 13.98 -2.21 -10.39
C MET A 7 13.35 -3.13 -9.35
N PRO A 8 13.68 -2.98 -8.06
CA PRO A 8 13.02 -3.71 -6.99
C PRO A 8 11.50 -3.52 -7.03
N ARG A 9 10.79 -4.57 -6.65
CA ARG A 9 9.32 -4.58 -6.61
C ARG A 9 8.86 -4.77 -5.18
N TYR A 10 7.79 -4.09 -4.82
CA TYR A 10 7.21 -4.12 -3.48
C TYR A 10 5.70 -4.32 -3.55
N ILE A 11 5.16 -5.04 -2.57
CA ILE A 11 3.73 -5.04 -2.27
C ILE A 11 3.51 -4.08 -1.11
N LEU A 12 2.71 -3.04 -1.34
CA LEU A 12 2.17 -2.18 -0.30
C LEU A 12 0.72 -2.58 -0.03
N ARG A 13 0.41 -2.96 1.20
CA ARG A 13 -0.96 -3.17 1.68
C ARG A 13 -1.30 -2.09 2.69
N VAL A 14 -2.38 -1.36 2.46
CA VAL A 14 -2.95 -0.39 3.40
C VAL A 14 -4.32 -0.91 3.85
N CYS A 15 -4.54 -0.98 5.16
CA CYS A 15 -5.78 -1.46 5.75
C CYS A 15 -6.25 -0.47 6.82
N MET A 16 -7.46 0.05 6.71
CA MET A 16 -8.01 1.01 7.66
C MET A 16 -9.53 1.10 7.57
N PRO A 17 -10.21 1.68 8.57
CA PRO A 17 -11.64 1.99 8.46
C PRO A 17 -11.93 2.87 7.24
N ALA A 18 -13.04 2.61 6.55
CA ALA A 18 -13.43 3.36 5.35
C ALA A 18 -13.50 4.88 5.59
N ARG A 19 -13.94 5.29 6.78
CA ARG A 19 -13.98 6.70 7.21
C ARG A 19 -12.62 7.37 7.17
N ASP A 20 -11.57 6.66 7.54
CA ASP A 20 -10.23 7.23 7.68
C ASP A 20 -9.47 7.23 6.33
N TRP A 21 -10.02 6.61 5.28
CA TRP A 21 -9.39 6.50 3.96
C TRP A 21 -8.98 7.83 3.34
N HIS A 22 -9.77 8.87 3.55
CA HIS A 22 -9.49 10.21 3.02
C HIS A 22 -8.10 10.73 3.43
N ARG A 23 -7.54 10.27 4.56
CA ARG A 23 -6.23 10.70 5.08
C ARG A 23 -5.05 10.23 4.23
N VAL A 24 -5.22 9.13 3.49
CA VAL A 24 -4.15 8.50 2.69
C VAL A 24 -4.50 8.40 1.21
N SER A 25 -5.75 8.65 0.84
CA SER A 25 -6.27 8.33 -0.50
C SER A 25 -5.60 9.12 -1.64
N ASP A 26 -5.28 10.38 -1.40
CA ASP A 26 -4.53 11.26 -2.30
C ASP A 26 -3.11 10.70 -2.49
N PHE A 27 -2.41 10.47 -1.38
CA PHE A 27 -1.04 9.99 -1.41
C PHE A 27 -0.91 8.61 -2.07
N VAL A 28 -1.81 7.68 -1.74
CA VAL A 28 -1.83 6.34 -2.34
C VAL A 28 -2.09 6.40 -3.86
N SER A 29 -2.92 7.35 -4.32
CA SER A 29 -3.19 7.54 -5.74
C SER A 29 -2.01 8.15 -6.50
N ASP A 30 -1.18 8.93 -5.81
CA ASP A 30 -0.01 9.62 -6.38
C ASP A 30 1.28 8.79 -6.35
N ILE A 31 1.25 7.56 -5.80
CA ILE A 31 2.43 6.69 -5.79
C ILE A 31 2.82 6.32 -7.22
N ARG A 32 3.99 6.80 -7.64
CA ARG A 32 4.55 6.57 -8.99
C ARG A 32 4.91 5.11 -9.20
N ASN A 33 4.82 4.65 -10.46
CA ASN A 33 5.14 3.29 -10.87
C ASN A 33 4.42 2.22 -10.02
N SER A 34 3.18 2.51 -9.63
CA SER A 34 2.35 1.60 -8.87
C SER A 34 1.15 1.13 -9.67
N ARG A 35 0.66 -0.06 -9.31
CA ARG A 35 -0.60 -0.61 -9.82
C ARG A 35 -1.40 -1.16 -8.65
N THR A 36 -2.65 -0.72 -8.50
CA THR A 36 -3.59 -1.37 -7.58
C THR A 36 -3.89 -2.78 -8.06
N ILE A 37 -3.57 -3.78 -7.23
CA ILE A 37 -3.87 -5.19 -7.51
C ILE A 37 -5.12 -5.67 -6.78
N LYS A 38 -5.51 -4.98 -5.70
CA LYS A 38 -6.72 -5.29 -4.95
C LYS A 38 -7.25 -4.04 -4.27
N ARG A 39 -8.57 -3.87 -4.29
CA ARG A 39 -9.32 -2.94 -3.44
C ARG A 39 -10.55 -3.67 -2.93
N MET A 40 -10.72 -3.76 -1.62
CA MET A 40 -11.76 -4.57 -1.00
C MET A 40 -12.28 -3.89 0.26
N VAL A 41 -13.58 -3.93 0.47
CA VAL A 41 -14.22 -3.54 1.73
C VAL A 41 -14.75 -4.80 2.40
N THR A 42 -14.27 -5.07 3.61
CA THR A 42 -14.77 -6.16 4.45
C THR A 42 -15.81 -5.59 5.39
N ARG A 43 -17.07 -6.02 5.21
CA ARG A 43 -18.16 -5.63 6.10
C ARG A 43 -17.95 -6.27 7.48
N MET A 44 -17.83 -5.43 8.49
CA MET A 44 -17.67 -5.82 9.89
C MET A 44 -18.74 -5.19 10.78
N PHE A 45 -19.29 -4.03 10.36
CA PHE A 45 -20.23 -3.26 11.16
C PHE A 45 -21.52 -2.98 10.36
N PRO A 46 -22.54 -3.85 10.46
CA PRO A 46 -23.77 -3.73 9.68
C PRO A 46 -24.47 -2.36 9.79
N ASN A 47 -24.38 -1.73 10.96
CA ASN A 47 -25.03 -0.44 11.26
C ASN A 47 -24.09 0.76 11.11
N ARG A 48 -22.79 0.54 10.82
CA ARG A 48 -21.76 1.58 10.73
C ARG A 48 -20.76 1.26 9.61
N PRO A 49 -21.21 1.28 8.34
CA PRO A 49 -20.36 0.91 7.20
C PRO A 49 -19.16 1.84 7.00
N ASP A 50 -19.17 3.04 7.58
CA ASP A 50 -18.02 3.93 7.64
C ASP A 50 -16.85 3.35 8.46
N LEU A 51 -17.14 2.39 9.36
CA LEU A 51 -16.14 1.68 10.15
C LEU A 51 -15.67 0.38 9.52
N ASP A 52 -16.27 -0.05 8.40
CA ASP A 52 -15.85 -1.27 7.71
C ASP A 52 -14.39 -1.18 7.26
N ALA A 53 -13.70 -2.31 7.25
CA ALA A 53 -12.29 -2.35 6.90
C ALA A 53 -12.11 -2.22 5.38
N LEU A 54 -11.47 -1.15 4.94
CA LEU A 54 -11.02 -0.97 3.56
C LEU A 54 -9.57 -1.42 3.44
N GLU A 55 -9.32 -2.35 2.52
CA GLU A 55 -8.01 -2.84 2.14
C GLU A 55 -7.68 -2.40 0.71
N VAL A 56 -6.52 -1.77 0.53
CA VAL A 56 -5.94 -1.46 -0.78
C VAL A 56 -4.55 -2.06 -0.87
N VAL A 57 -4.30 -2.84 -1.92
CA VAL A 57 -3.02 -3.49 -2.19
C VAL A 57 -2.46 -2.96 -3.51
N LEU A 58 -1.22 -2.48 -3.47
CA LEU A 58 -0.49 -1.96 -4.62
C LEU A 58 0.77 -2.80 -4.85
N LEU A 59 1.06 -3.02 -6.14
CA LEU A 59 2.38 -3.44 -6.61
C LEU A 59 3.15 -2.17 -7.01
N ILE A 60 4.36 -1.97 -6.49
CA ILE A 60 5.18 -0.77 -6.72
C ILE A 60 6.55 -1.18 -7.24
N GLU A 61 6.98 -0.59 -8.36
CA GLU A 61 8.34 -0.76 -8.89
C GLU A 61 9.18 0.49 -8.63
N CYS A 62 10.10 0.43 -7.67
CA CYS A 62 10.86 1.62 -7.27
C CYS A 62 12.20 1.32 -6.58
N SER A 63 13.00 2.37 -6.35
CA SER A 63 14.21 2.27 -5.54
C SER A 63 13.86 2.10 -4.06
N LYS A 64 14.79 1.52 -3.30
CA LYS A 64 14.69 1.41 -1.84
C LYS A 64 14.51 2.78 -1.17
N SER A 65 15.15 3.84 -1.68
CA SER A 65 15.04 5.19 -1.13
C SER A 65 13.61 5.74 -1.27
N TYR A 66 12.98 5.58 -2.44
CA TYR A 66 11.61 6.02 -2.65
C TYR A 66 10.62 5.22 -1.81
N MET A 67 10.88 3.92 -1.61
CA MET A 67 10.06 3.10 -0.72
C MET A 67 10.10 3.58 0.74
N LEU A 68 11.28 4.04 1.22
CA LEU A 68 11.42 4.62 2.56
C LEU A 68 10.70 5.97 2.69
N GLU A 69 10.63 6.77 1.62
CA GLU A 69 9.83 8.00 1.59
C GLU A 69 8.34 7.67 1.72
N ILE A 70 7.86 6.66 0.98
CA ILE A 70 6.48 6.18 1.07
C ILE A 70 6.14 5.69 2.47
N GLU A 71 7.03 4.92 3.09
CA GLU A 71 6.86 4.41 4.45
C GLU A 71 6.70 5.55 5.47
N LYS A 72 7.59 6.55 5.41
CA LYS A 72 7.55 7.71 6.31
C LYS A 72 6.26 8.51 6.16
N GLU A 73 5.86 8.78 4.93
CA GLU A 73 4.65 9.57 4.65
C GLU A 73 3.38 8.82 5.11
N LEU A 74 3.28 7.52 4.84
CA LEU A 74 2.16 6.70 5.32
C LEU A 74 2.11 6.62 6.85
N ALA A 75 3.26 6.43 7.51
CA ALA A 75 3.32 6.40 8.97
C ALA A 75 2.81 7.70 9.59
N SER A 76 3.20 8.85 9.01
CA SER A 76 2.71 10.17 9.42
C SER A 76 1.20 10.30 9.25
N ARG A 77 0.68 9.94 8.07
CA ARG A 77 -0.75 10.09 7.72
C ARG A 77 -1.67 9.15 8.50
N ILE A 78 -1.21 7.94 8.81
CA ILE A 78 -1.97 6.91 9.53
C ILE A 78 -1.97 7.14 11.04
N SER A 79 -1.02 7.90 11.57
CA SER A 79 -0.91 8.21 13.00
C SER A 79 -2.23 8.70 13.60
N GLY A 80 -2.65 8.11 14.71
CA GLY A 80 -3.92 8.42 15.37
C GLY A 80 -5.17 7.78 14.73
N THR A 81 -5.00 6.86 13.79
CA THR A 81 -6.07 5.94 13.33
C THR A 81 -5.83 4.53 13.85
N ILE A 82 -6.82 3.66 13.73
CA ILE A 82 -6.65 2.20 13.93
C ILE A 82 -6.17 1.49 12.65
N GLY A 83 -5.82 2.25 11.61
CA GLY A 83 -5.28 1.75 10.36
C GLY A 83 -3.82 1.32 10.47
N PHE A 84 -3.38 0.50 9.53
CA PHE A 84 -1.99 0.09 9.40
C PHE A 84 -1.63 -0.13 7.93
N PHE A 85 -0.34 -0.20 7.65
CA PHE A 85 0.17 -0.59 6.35
C PHE A 85 1.32 -1.58 6.51
N VAL A 86 1.57 -2.37 5.47
CA VAL A 86 2.72 -3.26 5.40
C VAL A 86 3.34 -3.19 4.02
N ILE A 87 4.67 -3.18 3.99
CA ILE A 87 5.49 -3.17 2.78
C ILE A 87 6.30 -4.46 2.73
N TYR A 88 6.16 -5.23 1.66
CA TYR A 88 6.91 -6.47 1.44
C TYR A 88 7.73 -6.37 0.17
N PRO A 89 9.04 -6.64 0.18
CA PRO A 89 9.80 -6.81 -1.05
C PRO A 89 9.32 -8.07 -1.77
N LEU A 90 9.05 -7.96 -3.07
CA LEU A 90 8.90 -9.10 -3.94
C LEU A 90 10.29 -9.54 -4.39
N ASN A 91 10.80 -10.60 -3.77
CA ASN A 91 11.94 -11.30 -4.33
C ASN A 91 11.45 -12.03 -5.59
N ASP A 92 12.11 -11.79 -6.73
CA ASP A 92 11.90 -12.59 -7.94
C ASP A 92 12.34 -14.03 -7.62
N TYR A 93 11.41 -14.89 -7.18
CA TYR A 93 11.58 -16.34 -7.18
C TYR A 93 11.53 -16.83 -8.63
N SER A 94 12.56 -16.48 -9.40
CA SER A 94 12.80 -16.98 -10.76
C SER A 94 13.79 -18.13 -10.73
N SER A 95 13.52 -19.15 -9.91
CA SER A 95 14.22 -20.44 -9.94
C SER A 95 13.53 -21.46 -9.03
N ILE A 96 12.42 -22.01 -9.50
CA ILE A 96 12.06 -23.42 -9.29
C ILE A 96 11.73 -23.98 -10.67
#